data_AF-A0A290XBE3-F1
#
_entry.id   AF-A0A290XBE3-F1
#
_cell.length_a   1.000
_cell.length_b   1.000
_cell.length_c   1.000
_cell.angle_alpha   90.00
_cell.angle_beta   90.00
_cell.angle_gamma   90.00
#
_symmetry.space_group_name_H-M   'P 1'
#
loop_
_entity.id
_entity.type
_entity.pdbx_description
1 polymer ?
#
loop_
_entity_poly.entity_id
_entity_poly.type
_entity_poly.pdbx_seq_one_letter_code
_entity_poly.pdbx_strand_id
1 'polypeptide(L)'
;MRKTASACVCCDRAEIPAVGDATIAAVIRALLAARGPAASICPSEVARRPPADANWRDAMPEVRRVARALAQAGEIVITRGEAALDPAAPLSGPIRLRRGPRADTGGAGR
;
A
#
# COMPACT_ATOMS: atom_id res chain seq x y z
N MET A 1 -4.15 39.90 3.44
CA MET A 1 -2.70 39.67 3.27
C MET A 1 -2.42 38.20 3.60
N ARG A 2 -2.15 37.35 2.60
CA ARG A 2 -2.10 35.88 2.75
C ARG A 2 -0.66 35.42 2.99
N LYS A 3 -0.46 34.60 4.03
CA LYS A 3 0.82 34.06 4.49
C LYS A 3 1.47 33.15 3.43
N THR A 4 2.76 33.37 3.24
CA THR A 4 3.74 32.46 2.64
C THR A 4 3.91 31.23 3.53
N ALA A 5 3.69 30.04 2.98
CA ALA A 5 4.21 28.79 3.52
C ALA A 5 4.58 27.86 2.35
N SER A 6 5.89 27.66 2.22
CA SER A 6 6.52 26.63 1.42
C SER A 6 6.03 25.24 1.84
N ALA A 7 5.46 24.48 0.90
CA ALA A 7 5.33 23.03 0.98
C ALA A 7 5.15 22.46 -0.44
N CYS A 8 6.21 21.82 -0.94
CA CYS A 8 6.30 20.86 -2.03
C CYS A 8 5.10 20.72 -3.00
N VAL A 9 5.27 21.27 -4.21
CA VAL A 9 4.44 21.01 -5.39
C VAL A 9 4.69 19.59 -5.88
N CYS A 10 3.91 18.63 -5.40
CA CYS A 10 3.82 17.26 -5.96
C CYS A 10 2.40 16.66 -5.90
N CYS A 11 1.42 17.34 -5.30
CA CYS A 11 0.06 16.81 -5.15
C CYS A 11 -0.98 17.88 -5.49
N ASP A 12 -1.33 18.05 -6.76
CA ASP A 12 -2.63 18.65 -7.09
C ASP A 12 -3.30 17.90 -8.24
N ARG A 13 -4.41 17.24 -7.85
CA ARG A 13 -5.67 17.06 -8.59
C ARG A 13 -5.80 15.92 -9.60
N ALA A 14 -6.55 14.90 -9.20
CA ALA A 14 -7.60 14.28 -10.01
C ALA A 14 -8.60 13.54 -9.11
N GLU A 15 -9.84 14.03 -9.04
CA GLU A 15 -10.98 13.29 -8.48
C GLU A 15 -11.25 12.08 -9.38
N ILE A 16 -10.77 10.92 -8.96
CA ILE A 16 -11.12 9.62 -9.54
C ILE A 16 -11.90 8.87 -8.45
N PRO A 17 -13.05 8.23 -8.74
CA PRO A 17 -13.88 7.61 -7.72
C PRO A 17 -13.03 6.63 -6.92
N ALA A 18 -12.78 7.05 -5.68
CA ALA A 18 -11.73 6.50 -4.84
C ALA A 18 -12.04 5.03 -4.58
N VAL A 19 -11.16 4.14 -5.03
CA VAL A 19 -11.04 2.84 -4.36
C VAL A 19 -10.71 3.19 -2.91
N GLY A 20 -11.73 3.15 -2.06
CA GLY A 20 -11.60 3.64 -0.69
C GLY A 20 -10.47 2.93 0.04
N ASP A 21 -9.82 3.63 0.97
CA ASP A 21 -8.69 3.10 1.74
C ASP A 21 -8.97 1.71 2.32
N ALA A 22 -10.21 1.51 2.79
CA ALA A 22 -10.71 0.25 3.31
C ALA A 22 -10.70 -0.87 2.25
N THR A 23 -11.11 -0.57 1.01
CA THR A 23 -11.08 -1.52 -0.11
C THR A 23 -9.65 -1.89 -0.47
N ILE A 24 -8.74 -0.91 -0.53
CA ILE A 24 -7.31 -1.17 -0.80
C ILE A 24 -6.72 -2.06 0.29
N ALA A 25 -6.96 -1.73 1.56
CA ALA A 25 -6.47 -2.50 2.69
C ALA A 25 -7.04 -3.93 2.68
N ALA A 26 -8.33 -4.09 2.39
CA ALA A 26 -8.98 -5.40 2.26
C ALA A 26 -8.35 -6.22 1.12
N VAL A 27 -8.08 -5.62 -0.04
CA VAL A 27 -7.40 -6.29 -1.16
C VAL A 27 -5.99 -6.72 -0.77
N ILE A 28 -5.20 -5.86 -0.12
CA ILE A 28 -3.85 -6.19 0.35
C ILE A 28 -3.89 -7.40 1.29
N ARG A 29 -4.79 -7.35 2.29
CA ARG A 29 -4.96 -8.45 3.25
C ARG A 29 -5.42 -9.73 2.58
N ALA A 30 -6.37 -9.66 1.65
CA ALA A 30 -6.88 -10.81 0.90
C ALA A 30 -5.80 -11.46 0.03
N LEU A 31 -4.99 -10.67 -0.68
CA LEU A 31 -3.89 -11.18 -1.51
C LEU A 31 -2.79 -11.83 -0.66
N LEU A 32 -2.44 -11.21 0.47
CA LEU A 32 -1.47 -11.79 1.41
C LEU A 32 -2.01 -13.08 2.05
N ALA A 33 -3.30 -13.11 2.39
CA ALA A 33 -3.95 -14.31 2.92
C ALA A 33 -4.00 -15.45 1.90
N ALA A 34 -4.26 -15.15 0.63
CA ALA A 34 -4.35 -16.15 -0.44
C ALA A 34 -3.00 -16.79 -0.82
N ARG A 35 -1.87 -16.07 -0.68
CA ARG A 35 -0.55 -16.58 -1.09
C ARG A 35 0.26 -17.26 0.04
N GLY A 36 -0.12 -17.06 1.30
CA GLY A 36 0.55 -17.67 2.46
C GLY A 36 1.53 -16.74 3.20
N PRO A 37 2.03 -17.15 4.37
CA PRO A 37 2.74 -16.27 5.32
C PRO A 37 4.08 -15.72 4.81
N ALA A 38 4.79 -16.48 3.98
CA ALA A 38 6.07 -16.05 3.40
C ALA A 38 5.93 -15.26 2.09
N ALA A 39 4.71 -15.14 1.56
CA ALA A 39 4.48 -14.57 0.25
C ALA A 39 4.72 -13.06 0.22
N SER A 40 5.00 -12.59 -1.00
CA SER A 40 5.11 -11.17 -1.30
C SER A 40 4.17 -10.80 -2.44
N ILE A 41 3.63 -9.59 -2.37
CA ILE A 41 2.75 -9.03 -3.41
C ILE A 41 3.33 -7.74 -3.95
N CYS A 42 3.03 -7.43 -5.21
CA CYS A 42 3.40 -6.18 -5.84
C CYS A 42 2.28 -5.15 -5.68
N PRO A 43 2.59 -3.86 -5.49
CA PRO A 43 1.56 -2.81 -5.37
C PRO A 43 0.73 -2.66 -6.67
N SER A 44 1.28 -3.02 -7.82
CA SER A 44 0.55 -3.08 -9.10
C SER A 44 -0.52 -4.18 -9.14
N GLU A 45 -0.36 -5.27 -8.39
CA GLU A 45 -1.34 -6.35 -8.30
C GLU A 45 -2.56 -5.91 -7.48
N VAL A 46 -2.31 -5.14 -6.42
CA VAL A 46 -3.35 -4.48 -5.61
C VAL A 46 -4.12 -3.47 -6.46
N ALA A 47 -3.42 -2.63 -7.22
CA ALA A 47 -4.03 -1.60 -8.07
C ALA A 47 -4.88 -2.18 -9.22
N ARG A 48 -4.63 -3.42 -9.64
CA ARG A 48 -5.36 -4.10 -10.73
C ARG A 48 -6.60 -4.86 -10.27
N ARG A 49 -6.82 -5.03 -8.97
CA ARG A 49 -7.94 -5.82 -8.42
C ARG A 49 -9.29 -5.07 -8.33
N PRO A 50 -9.34 -3.76 -8.03
CA PRO A 50 -10.58 -2.96 -8.10
C PRO A 50 -11.17 -2.97 -9.52
N PRO A 51 -12.46 -2.63 -9.70
CA PRO A 51 -13.14 -2.76 -10.99
C PRO A 51 -12.36 -2.03 -12.09
N ALA A 52 -12.16 -2.76 -13.19
CA ALA A 52 -11.20 -2.52 -14.26
C ALA A 52 -11.41 -1.22 -15.06
N ASP A 53 -12.42 -0.43 -14.71
CA ASP A 53 -12.81 0.81 -15.41
C ASP A 53 -11.98 2.02 -14.97
N ALA A 54 -11.34 1.95 -13.79
CA ALA A 54 -10.43 2.99 -13.31
C ALA A 54 -8.99 2.73 -13.78
N ASN A 55 -8.31 3.77 -14.26
CA ASN A 55 -6.92 3.72 -14.66
C ASN A 55 -6.05 3.35 -13.43
N TRP A 56 -5.63 2.09 -13.33
CA TRP A 56 -4.86 1.54 -12.19
C TRP A 56 -3.58 2.33 -11.87
N ARG A 57 -3.05 3.09 -12.84
CA ARG A 57 -1.92 4.00 -12.64
C ARG A 57 -2.27 5.12 -11.66
N ASP A 58 -3.49 5.64 -11.75
CA ASP A 58 -3.94 6.73 -10.89
C ASP A 58 -4.32 6.23 -9.49
N ALA A 59 -4.58 4.93 -9.33
CA ALA A 59 -4.76 4.29 -8.02
C ALA A 59 -3.43 3.97 -7.31
N MET A 60 -2.28 4.02 -8.00
CA MET A 60 -0.97 3.69 -7.40
C MET A 60 -0.56 4.59 -6.21
N PRO A 61 -0.76 5.92 -6.24
CA PRO A 61 -0.46 6.79 -5.11
C PRO A 61 -1.26 6.38 -3.87
N GLU A 62 -2.54 6.06 -4.05
CA GLU A 62 -3.44 5.64 -2.97
C GLU A 62 -3.05 4.27 -2.42
N VAL A 63 -2.71 3.32 -3.30
CA VAL A 63 -2.17 2.02 -2.87
C VAL A 63 -0.89 2.19 -2.05
N ARG A 64 0.04 3.06 -2.47
CA ARG A 64 1.27 3.34 -1.71
C ARG A 64 0.96 3.99 -0.36
N ARG A 65 -0.02 4.91 -0.29
CA ARG A 65 -0.44 5.57 0.95
C ARG A 65 -1.02 4.56 1.95
N VAL A 66 -1.93 3.70 1.50
CA VAL A 66 -2.56 2.68 2.34
C VAL A 66 -1.55 1.61 2.77
N ALA A 67 -0.71 1.14 1.85
CA ALA A 67 0.37 0.20 2.19
C ALA A 67 1.31 0.79 3.26
N ARG A 68 1.65 2.09 3.16
CA ARG A 68 2.44 2.77 4.18
C ARG A 68 1.73 2.77 5.54
N ALA A 69 0.44 3.11 5.58
CA ALA A 69 -0.33 3.10 6.83
C ALA A 69 -0.36 1.72 7.48
N LEU A 70 -0.58 0.66 6.70
CA LEU A 70 -0.55 -0.72 7.18
C LEU A 70 0.85 -1.13 7.68
N ALA A 71 1.91 -0.63 7.03
CA ALA A 71 3.27 -0.90 7.44
C ALA A 71 3.64 -0.17 8.74
N GLN A 72 3.18 1.07 8.93
CA GLN A 72 3.30 1.79 10.20
C GLN A 72 2.54 1.10 11.34
N ALA A 73 1.40 0.49 11.04
CA ALA A 73 0.63 -0.30 11.99
C ALA A 73 1.31 -1.65 12.35
N GLY A 74 2.35 -2.06 11.60
CA GLY A 74 3.02 -3.35 11.74
C GLY A 74 2.24 -4.54 11.17
N GLU A 75 1.17 -4.27 10.41
CA GLU A 75 0.37 -5.31 9.74
C GLU A 75 1.08 -5.87 8.52
N ILE A 76 1.82 -5.04 7.80
CA ILE A 76 2.60 -5.46 6.63
C ILE A 76 4.05 -4.98 6.77
N VAL A 77 4.96 -5.64 6.07
CA VAL A 77 6.34 -5.19 5.92
C VAL A 77 6.58 -4.87 4.46
N ILE A 78 7.10 -3.68 4.21
CA ILE A 78 7.51 -3.27 2.86
C ILE A 78 8.97 -3.66 2.70
N THR A 79 9.30 -4.38 1.64
CA THR A 79 10.68 -4.76 1.32
C THR A 79 11.06 -4.29 -0.07
N ARG A 80 12.35 -4.05 -0.27
CA ARG A 80 12.95 -3.78 -1.57
C ARG A 80 14.13 -4.73 -1.75
N GLY A 81 13.91 -5.74 -2.60
CA GLY A 81 14.79 -6.90 -2.64
C GLY A 81 14.71 -7.65 -1.31
N GLU A 82 15.87 -7.85 -0.68
CA GLU A 82 15.99 -8.54 0.61
C GLU A 82 15.89 -7.59 1.82
N ALA A 83 16.04 -6.27 1.60
CA ALA A 83 16.01 -5.27 2.66
C ALA A 83 14.57 -4.87 3.02
N ALA A 84 14.24 -4.87 4.31
CA ALA A 84 13.04 -4.20 4.80
C ALA A 84 13.21 -2.69 4.69
N LEU A 85 12.21 -2.02 4.11
CA LEU A 85 12.14 -0.57 4.04
C LEU A 85 11.36 -0.04 5.22
N ASP A 86 11.87 1.05 5.78
CA ASP A 86 11.13 1.83 6.77
C ASP A 86 9.87 2.42 6.11
N PRO A 87 8.67 2.28 6.72
CA PRO A 87 7.47 2.94 6.23
C PRO A 87 7.55 4.47 6.17
N ALA A 88 8.47 5.11 6.89
CA ALA A 88 8.75 6.55 6.78
C ALA A 88 9.62 6.90 5.57
N ALA A 89 10.28 5.93 4.94
CA ALA A 89 11.13 6.15 3.78
C ALA A 89 10.30 6.38 2.49
N PRO A 90 10.85 7.08 1.48
CA PRO A 90 10.20 7.25 0.20
C PRO A 90 10.01 5.90 -0.49
N LEU A 91 8.74 5.48 -0.59
CA LEU A 91 8.29 4.28 -1.29
C LEU A 91 8.34 4.48 -2.81
N SER A 92 9.51 4.71 -3.37
CA SER A 92 9.74 4.92 -4.81
C SER A 92 10.41 3.70 -5.45
N GLY A 93 9.93 3.31 -6.63
CA GLY A 93 10.47 2.18 -7.39
C GLY A 93 9.85 0.82 -7.03
N PRO A 94 10.53 -0.29 -7.39
CA PRO A 94 10.03 -1.66 -7.20
C PRO A 94 10.08 -2.05 -5.72
N ILE A 95 8.91 -2.06 -5.10
CA ILE A 95 8.70 -2.51 -3.71
C ILE A 95 7.86 -3.79 -3.70
N ARG A 96 8.05 -4.60 -2.67
CA ARG A 96 7.23 -5.77 -2.37
C ARG A 96 6.59 -5.60 -1.00
N LEU A 97 5.35 -6.05 -0.87
CA LEU A 97 4.63 -6.05 0.40
C LEU A 97 4.57 -7.47 0.91
N ARG A 98 4.94 -7.67 2.18
CA ARG A 98 4.92 -8.95 2.88
C ARG A 98 4.02 -8.83 4.10
N ARG A 99 3.59 -9.97 4.64
CA ARG A 99 2.84 -9.99 5.90
C ARG A 99 3.77 -9.57 7.04
N GLY A 100 3.29 -8.66 7.89
CA GLY A 100 4.00 -8.24 9.09
C GLY A 100 3.59 -9.07 10.30
N PRO A 101 4.33 -8.95 11.41
CA PRO A 101 4.10 -9.73 12.62
C PRO A 101 2.67 -9.52 13.16
N ARG A 102 2.08 -8.33 13.10
CA ARG A 102 0.68 -8.19 13.56
C ARG A 102 -0.33 -8.92 12.70
N ALA A 103 -0.04 -9.13 11.43
CA ALA A 103 -0.92 -9.88 10.54
C ALA A 103 -0.71 -11.40 10.62
N ASP A 104 0.40 -11.88 11.18
CA ASP A 104 0.61 -13.30 11.48
C ASP A 104 -0.07 -13.72 12.79
N THR A 105 -0.15 -12.80 13.76
CA THR A 105 -0.64 -13.09 15.12
C THR A 105 -2.14 -13.44 15.12
N GLY A 106 -2.88 -13.03 14.07
CA GLY A 106 -4.28 -13.40 13.85
C GLY A 106 -4.51 -14.63 12.96
N GLY A 107 -3.46 -15.35 12.52
CA GLY A 107 -3.57 -16.34 11.46
C GLY A 107 -2.62 -17.54 11.54
N ALA A 108 -2.07 -17.86 12.71
CA ALA A 108 -1.41 -19.15 12.97
C ALA A 108 -2.38 -20.05 13.76
N GLY A 109 -3.35 -20.63 13.06
CA GLY A 109 -4.39 -21.46 13.65
C GLY A 109 -4.69 -22.69 12.81
N ARG A 110 -3.75 -23.64 12.82
CA ARG A 110 -3.82 -25.05 12.37
C ARG A 110 -3.84 -25.34 10.88
#